data_AF-A0A2C6KV36-F1
#
_entry.id   AF-A0A2C6KV36-F1
#
_cell.length_a   1.000
_cell.length_b   1.000
_cell.length_c   1.000
_cell.angle_alpha   90.00
_cell.angle_beta   90.00
_cell.angle_gamma   90.00
#
_symmetry.space_group_name_H-M   'P 1'
#
loop_
_entity.id
_entity.type
_entity.pdbx_description
1 polymer ?
#
loop_
_entity_poly.entity_id
_entity_poly.type
_entity_poly.pdbx_seq_one_letter_code
_entity_poly.pdbx_strand_id
1 'polypeptide(L)'
;MSHGSKHHRSAGSIGAGTDPGRVLPYTKMAGRDKAKYATVRNLRVLGLNVKQNLLIVRGSTPGWDMKTILHVTWERWLEEAKEDKEKLLEKERADRLELIGVTTPGGIKSAKNMNP
;
A
#
# COMPACT_ATOMS: atom_id res chain seq x y z
N MET A 1 31.92 14.04 9.03
CA MET A 1 32.19 15.47 9.24
C MET A 1 33.42 15.65 10.14
N SER A 2 34.48 14.88 9.90
CA SER A 2 35.76 14.95 10.63
C SER A 2 36.88 14.57 9.63
N HIS A 3 38.11 14.45 10.09
CA HIS A 3 39.29 14.77 9.30
C HIS A 3 39.48 13.93 8.02
N GLY A 4 39.86 14.65 6.96
CA GLY A 4 40.39 14.13 5.69
C GLY A 4 39.41 14.30 4.52
N SER A 5 38.12 14.37 4.82
CA SER A 5 37.07 14.51 3.81
C SER A 5 36.81 15.98 3.46
N LYS A 6 36.84 16.31 2.16
CA LYS A 6 36.38 17.59 1.61
C LYS A 6 34.95 17.53 1.04
N HIS A 7 34.35 16.35 0.99
CA HIS A 7 33.05 16.10 0.37
C HIS A 7 32.12 15.41 1.37
N HIS A 8 31.08 16.12 1.82
CA HIS A 8 30.18 15.63 2.87
C HIS A 8 28.75 15.36 2.40
N ARG A 9 28.24 16.16 1.47
CA ARG A 9 26.90 16.02 0.88
C ARG A 9 26.91 16.06 -0.66
N SER A 10 28.11 15.95 -1.24
CA SER A 10 28.31 15.92 -2.68
C SER A 10 27.88 14.57 -3.25
N ALA A 11 27.43 14.55 -4.51
CA ALA A 11 26.93 13.33 -5.16
C ALA A 11 28.01 12.25 -5.35
N GLY A 12 29.30 12.62 -5.34
CA GLY A 12 30.41 11.71 -5.66
C GLY A 12 30.60 11.57 -7.17
N SER A 13 31.07 10.40 -7.61
CA SER A 13 31.23 10.11 -9.04
C SER A 13 29.88 9.97 -9.74
N ILE A 14 29.77 10.48 -10.98
CA ILE A 14 28.54 10.52 -11.78
C ILE A 14 28.59 9.60 -13.01
N GLY A 15 29.68 8.83 -13.18
CA GLY A 15 29.86 7.92 -14.31
C GLY A 15 31.19 7.17 -14.26
N ALA A 16 31.31 6.17 -15.15
CA ALA A 16 32.59 5.53 -15.43
C ALA A 16 33.47 6.41 -16.34
N GLY A 17 34.77 6.14 -16.36
CA GLY A 17 35.76 6.92 -17.11
C GLY A 17 35.62 6.79 -18.64
N THR A 18 36.45 5.94 -19.25
CA THR A 18 36.60 5.88 -20.72
C THR A 18 35.35 5.39 -21.45
N ASP A 19 34.72 4.32 -20.98
CA ASP A 19 33.44 3.83 -21.50
C ASP A 19 32.41 3.94 -20.37
N PRO A 20 31.27 4.64 -20.56
CA PRO A 20 30.65 5.16 -21.79
C PRO A 20 31.07 6.58 -22.22
N GLY A 21 32.09 7.18 -21.59
CA GLY A 21 32.64 8.51 -21.94
C GLY A 21 31.68 9.69 -21.74
N ARG A 22 30.54 9.45 -21.07
CA ARG A 22 29.50 10.44 -20.79
C ARG A 22 28.72 10.06 -19.53
N VAL A 23 27.95 11.00 -19.00
CA VAL A 23 26.96 10.69 -17.96
C VAL A 23 25.77 9.98 -18.59
N LEU A 24 25.33 8.87 -17.99
CA LEU A 24 24.16 8.13 -18.47
C LEU A 24 22.87 8.95 -18.25
N PRO A 25 21.90 8.88 -19.18
CA PRO A 25 20.62 9.54 -19.00
C PRO A 25 19.93 9.02 -17.73
N TYR A 26 19.16 9.90 -17.07
CA TYR A 26 18.46 9.62 -15.81
C TYR A 26 19.34 9.35 -14.58
N THR A 27 20.66 9.59 -14.67
CA THR A 27 21.53 9.62 -13.49
C THR A 27 20.97 10.61 -12.46
N LYS A 28 20.79 10.16 -11.21
CA LYS A 28 20.22 10.99 -10.14
C LYS A 28 21.18 12.13 -9.80
N MET A 29 20.72 13.37 -9.98
CA MET A 29 21.48 14.58 -9.70
C MET A 29 20.64 15.56 -8.87
N ALA A 30 21.31 16.54 -8.28
CA ALA A 30 20.63 17.64 -7.62
C ALA A 30 19.71 18.37 -8.61
N GLY A 31 18.52 18.75 -8.14
CA GLY A 31 17.53 19.41 -8.97
C GLY A 31 16.32 19.81 -8.13
N ARG A 32 15.33 20.42 -8.79
CA ARG A 32 14.06 20.75 -8.16
C ARG A 32 13.35 19.46 -7.74
N ASP A 33 13.06 19.32 -6.45
CA ASP A 33 12.09 18.33 -6.01
C ASP A 33 10.72 18.79 -6.50
N LYS A 34 10.23 18.14 -7.55
CA LYS A 34 8.98 18.52 -8.20
C LYS A 34 7.83 18.02 -7.33
N ALA A 35 6.77 18.83 -7.23
CA ALA A 35 5.49 18.33 -6.76
C ALA A 35 5.01 17.26 -7.75
N LYS A 36 5.16 16.00 -7.37
CA LYS A 36 4.70 14.84 -8.14
C LYS A 36 3.37 14.39 -7.56
N TYR A 37 2.49 13.89 -8.41
CA TYR A 37 1.31 13.19 -7.95
C TYR A 37 1.74 11.93 -7.21
N ALA A 38 1.20 11.74 -6.00
CA ALA A 38 1.43 10.57 -5.18
C ALA A 38 0.09 9.91 -4.88
N THR A 39 0.03 8.59 -5.00
CA THR A 39 -1.15 7.79 -4.68
C THR A 39 -0.84 6.93 -3.47
N VAL A 40 -1.63 7.09 -2.42
CA VAL A 40 -1.55 6.22 -1.24
C VAL A 40 -2.68 5.21 -1.34
N ARG A 41 -2.33 3.93 -1.39
CA ARG A 41 -3.29 2.82 -1.55
C ARG A 41 -3.65 2.23 -0.20
N ASN A 42 -4.80 1.55 -0.16
CA ASN A 42 -5.28 0.78 1.01
C ASN A 42 -5.44 1.62 2.30
N LEU A 43 -5.80 2.89 2.17
CA LEU A 43 -6.20 3.69 3.31
C LEU A 43 -7.59 3.28 3.79
N ARG A 44 -7.75 3.14 5.10
CA ARG A 44 -9.03 2.77 5.71
C ARG A 44 -9.85 4.02 6.01
N VAL A 45 -11.09 4.05 5.53
CA VAL A 45 -12.07 5.07 5.93
C VAL A 45 -12.57 4.72 7.33
N LEU A 46 -12.51 5.68 8.26
CA LEU A 46 -12.97 5.52 9.63
C LEU A 46 -14.42 5.97 9.80
N GLY A 47 -14.84 6.99 9.05
CA GLY A 47 -16.19 7.50 9.13
C GLY A 47 -16.45 8.66 8.19
N LEU A 48 -17.73 9.01 8.09
CA LEU A 48 -18.25 10.10 7.28
C LEU A 48 -19.13 10.98 8.17
N ASN A 49 -18.85 12.28 8.23
CA ASN A 49 -19.74 13.25 8.85
C ASN A 49 -20.46 14.06 7.76
N VAL A 50 -21.68 13.66 7.44
CA VAL A 50 -22.51 14.29 6.39
C VAL A 50 -22.88 15.73 6.76
N LYS A 51 -23.06 16.06 8.05
CA LYS A 51 -23.44 17.41 8.47
C LYS A 51 -22.34 18.44 8.18
N GLN A 52 -21.08 18.00 8.26
CA GLN A 52 -19.91 18.85 8.06
C GLN A 52 -19.20 18.57 6.72
N ASN A 53 -19.73 17.66 5.90
CA ASN A 53 -19.10 17.17 4.66
C ASN A 53 -17.64 16.69 4.87
N LEU A 54 -17.37 15.99 5.97
CA LEU A 54 -16.04 15.48 6.30
C LEU A 54 -15.93 13.98 6.05
N LEU A 55 -14.82 13.57 5.44
CA LEU A 55 -14.39 12.18 5.31
C LEU A 55 -13.18 11.95 6.21
N ILE A 56 -13.30 11.00 7.15
CA ILE A 56 -12.23 10.68 8.10
C ILE A 56 -11.49 9.45 7.59
N VAL A 57 -10.20 9.62 7.30
CA VAL A 57 -9.33 8.56 6.78
C VAL A 57 -8.22 8.26 7.80
N ARG A 58 -7.90 6.97 7.97
CA ARG A 58 -6.80 6.53 8.82
C ARG A 58 -5.46 6.71 8.10
N GLY A 59 -4.59 7.57 8.62
CA GLY A 59 -3.22 7.76 8.14
C GLY A 59 -2.98 9.14 7.52
N SER A 60 -1.86 9.27 6.81
CA SER A 60 -1.45 10.53 6.16
C SER A 60 -1.85 10.58 4.69
N THR A 61 -2.38 11.70 4.25
CA THR A 61 -2.62 12.01 2.83
C THR A 61 -1.48 12.84 2.26
N PRO A 62 -1.14 12.68 0.97
CA PRO A 62 -0.09 13.46 0.33
C PRO A 62 -0.53 14.91 0.12
N GLY A 63 0.42 15.84 0.28
CA GLY A 63 0.23 17.26 -0.01
C GLY A 63 0.19 18.15 1.23
N TRP A 64 -0.04 19.43 0.98
CA TRP A 64 -0.20 20.42 2.03
C TRP A 64 -1.66 20.57 2.42
N ASP A 65 -1.88 20.90 3.69
CA ASP A 65 -3.21 21.16 4.24
C ASP A 65 -3.92 22.28 3.46
N MET A 66 -5.21 22.09 3.22
CA MET A 66 -6.15 22.97 2.51
C MET A 66 -5.82 23.37 1.05
N LYS A 67 -4.61 23.11 0.53
CA LYS A 67 -4.21 23.46 -0.86
C LYS A 67 -4.27 22.28 -1.83
N THR A 68 -4.34 21.06 -1.32
CA THR A 68 -4.24 19.86 -2.16
C THR A 68 -5.62 19.30 -2.46
N ILE A 69 -5.92 19.11 -3.74
CA ILE A 69 -7.11 18.38 -4.17
C ILE A 69 -6.77 16.90 -4.19
N LEU A 70 -7.56 16.09 -3.47
CA LEU A 70 -7.40 14.64 -3.42
C LEU A 70 -8.49 13.98 -4.26
N HIS A 71 -8.07 13.05 -5.12
CA HIS A 71 -8.97 12.15 -5.83
C HIS A 71 -9.07 10.84 -5.04
N VAL A 72 -10.22 10.59 -4.43
CA VAL A 72 -10.47 9.38 -3.63
C VAL A 72 -11.27 8.39 -4.47
N THR A 73 -10.66 7.24 -4.78
CA THR A 73 -11.30 6.16 -5.52
C THR A 73 -11.58 4.99 -4.59
N TRP A 74 -12.78 4.43 -4.68
CA TRP A 74 -13.09 3.16 -4.05
C TRP A 74 -12.98 2.03 -5.07
N GLU A 75 -12.03 1.14 -4.85
CA GLU A 75 -11.79 -0.02 -5.71
C GLU A 75 -12.65 -1.21 -5.25
N ARG A 76 -13.94 -1.16 -5.56
CA ARG A 76 -14.93 -2.20 -5.19
C ARG A 76 -14.50 -3.62 -5.61
N TRP A 77 -13.90 -3.77 -6.79
CA TRP A 77 -13.40 -5.04 -7.31
C TRP A 77 -12.34 -5.70 -6.39
N LEU A 78 -11.63 -4.92 -5.58
CA LEU A 78 -10.59 -5.42 -4.68
C LEU A 78 -11.19 -6.06 -3.42
N GLU A 79 -12.42 -5.69 -3.06
CA GLU A 79 -13.20 -6.38 -2.02
C GLU A 79 -13.75 -7.69 -2.57
N GLU A 80 -14.36 -7.66 -3.75
CA GLU A 80 -14.89 -8.85 -4.45
C GLU A 80 -13.78 -9.90 -4.67
N ALA A 81 -12.59 -9.49 -5.13
CA ALA A 81 -11.46 -10.39 -5.32
C ALA A 81 -10.93 -11.02 -4.02
N LYS A 82 -11.08 -10.33 -2.87
CA LYS A 82 -10.71 -10.91 -1.56
C LYS A 82 -11.72 -11.97 -1.14
N GLU A 83 -13.01 -11.70 -1.29
CA GLU A 83 -14.07 -12.65 -1.00
C GLU A 83 -13.93 -13.90 -1.88
N ASP A 84 -13.68 -13.73 -3.18
CA ASP A 84 -13.50 -14.85 -4.09
C ASP A 84 -12.26 -15.68 -3.78
N LYS A 85 -11.17 -15.03 -3.38
CA LYS A 85 -9.97 -15.72 -2.90
C LYS A 85 -10.23 -16.50 -1.62
N GLU A 86 -10.99 -15.96 -0.68
CA GLU A 86 -11.38 -16.67 0.55
C GLU A 86 -12.23 -17.91 0.23
N LYS A 87 -13.23 -17.79 -0.66
CA LYS A 87 -14.06 -18.92 -1.10
C LYS A 87 -13.22 -20.03 -1.75
N LEU A 88 -12.27 -19.66 -2.62
CA LEU A 88 -11.36 -20.64 -3.24
C LEU A 88 -10.51 -21.35 -2.19
N LEU A 89 -10.01 -20.62 -1.20
CA LEU A 89 -9.16 -21.16 -0.15
C LEU A 89 -9.94 -22.06 0.82
N GLU A 90 -11.19 -21.72 1.12
CA GLU A 90 -12.12 -22.60 1.86
C GLU A 90 -12.44 -23.88 1.08
N LYS A 91 -12.67 -23.78 -0.22
CA LYS A 91 -12.86 -24.93 -1.10
C LYS A 91 -11.63 -25.83 -1.11
N GLU A 92 -10.43 -25.28 -1.33
CA GLU A 92 -9.17 -26.04 -1.27
C GLU A 92 -8.94 -26.72 0.08
N ARG A 93 -9.33 -26.07 1.19
CA ARG A 93 -9.27 -26.66 2.53
C ARG A 93 -10.25 -27.82 2.68
N ALA A 94 -11.47 -27.68 2.19
CA ALA A 94 -12.48 -28.74 2.20
C ALA A 94 -12.02 -29.95 1.37
N ASP A 95 -11.60 -29.72 0.13
CA ASP A 95 -11.09 -30.76 -0.77
C ASP A 95 -9.88 -31.51 -0.15
N ARG A 96 -9.00 -30.78 0.56
CA ARG A 96 -7.86 -31.37 1.28
C ARG A 96 -8.30 -32.21 2.48
N LEU A 97 -9.30 -31.78 3.24
CA LEU A 97 -9.83 -32.54 4.38
C LEU A 97 -10.48 -33.85 3.93
N GLU A 98 -11.21 -33.83 2.81
CA GLU A 98 -11.78 -35.02 2.19
C GLU A 98 -10.69 -36.03 1.77
N LEU A 99 -9.59 -35.56 1.18
CA LEU A 99 -8.44 -36.40 0.80
C LEU A 99 -7.73 -37.05 1.99
N ILE A 100 -7.69 -36.38 3.15
CA ILE A 100 -7.07 -36.90 4.38
C ILE A 100 -8.01 -37.89 5.10
N GLY A 101 -9.26 -38.05 4.65
CA GLY A 101 -10.25 -38.95 5.25
C GLY A 101 -10.78 -38.48 6.61
N VAL A 102 -10.52 -37.22 6.98
CA VAL A 102 -11.11 -36.58 8.16
C VAL A 102 -12.46 -36.02 7.74
N THR A 103 -13.55 -36.69 8.07
CA THR A 103 -14.89 -36.14 7.88
C THR A 103 -15.02 -34.90 8.76
N THR A 104 -15.42 -33.77 8.18
CA THR A 104 -15.73 -32.56 8.95
C THR A 104 -16.76 -32.95 10.02
N PRO A 105 -16.47 -32.84 11.32
CA PRO A 105 -17.48 -33.15 12.32
C PRO A 105 -18.61 -32.15 12.12
N GLY A 106 -19.80 -32.68 11.87
CA GLY A 106 -21.01 -31.89 11.60
C GLY A 106 -21.11 -30.70 12.55
N GLY A 107 -21.32 -29.52 11.94
CA GLY A 107 -21.54 -28.22 12.55
C GLY A 107 -21.40 -28.09 14.06
N ILE A 108 -20.28 -27.52 14.52
CA ILE A 108 -20.34 -26.68 15.71
C ILE A 108 -20.91 -25.33 15.25
N LYS A 109 -22.19 -25.10 15.53
CA LYS A 109 -22.79 -23.76 15.41
C LYS A 109 -21.93 -22.79 16.23
N SER A 110 -21.29 -21.83 15.55
CA SER A 110 -20.53 -20.76 16.19
C SER A 110 -21.42 -20.07 17.23
N ALA A 111 -21.03 -20.19 18.50
CA ALA A 111 -21.67 -19.54 19.63
C ALA A 111 -21.35 -18.03 19.66
N LYS A 112 -21.77 -17.29 18.62
CA LYS A 112 -21.63 -15.83 18.56
C LYS A 112 -22.94 -15.07 18.68
N ASN A 113 -24.09 -15.74 18.85
CA ASN A 113 -25.35 -15.09 19.18
C ASN A 113 -26.01 -15.76 20.40
N MET A 114 -25.49 -15.46 21.60
CA MET A 114 -26.24 -15.56 22.87
C MET A 114 -26.10 -14.22 23.60
N ASN A 115 -26.98 -13.28 23.22
CA ASN A 115 -27.85 -12.36 23.99
C ASN A 115 -27.40 -11.67 25.30
N PRO A 116 -28.08 -10.61 25.77
CA PRO A 116 -29.52 -10.28 25.65
C PRO A 116 -29.96 -9.46 24.43
#